data_AF-A0A3R8NVX8-F1
#
_entry.id   AF-A0A3R8NVX8-F1
#
_cell.length_a   1.000
_cell.length_b   1.000
_cell.length_c   1.000
_cell.angle_alpha   90.00
_cell.angle_beta   90.00
_cell.angle_gamma   90.00
#
_symmetry.space_group_name_H-M   'P 1'
#
loop_
_entity.id
_entity.type
_entity.pdbx_description
1 polymer ?
#
loop_
_entity_poly.entity_id
_entity_poly.type
_entity_poly.pdbx_seq_one_letter_code
_entity_poly.pdbx_strand_id
1 'polypeptide(L)'
;MLIGVQVVSNWLQWPLKTRLAFPLLPVVLAIWGVRWLLSLERAEDVLGRLSRDEAGAWRTTRADRIRRLALLPFFVAGLVSLVVLSWELWRIGDLVRLTASLLFTAWLLAVMGFYAWKTLRPRVELRIDAAGVFAAPWRRAYGWDEIAFAVQPGGPRELRVVLTDAAAEARGRSALLTAPLTPTGLYPNEALAALRAVQPSLPIAPWTSNGVVLPIRGATDVPDISKVGTYG
;
A
#
# COMPACT_ATOMS: atom_id res chain seq x y z
N MET A 1 19.41 -5.91 13.33
CA MET A 1 19.33 -4.44 13.19
C MET A 1 18.95 -3.74 14.50
N LEU A 2 18.06 -4.30 15.34
CA LEU A 2 17.67 -3.74 16.65
C LEU A 2 18.82 -3.60 17.67
N ILE A 3 19.76 -4.55 17.71
CA ILE A 3 20.88 -4.54 18.67
C ILE A 3 21.79 -3.31 18.47
N GLY A 4 22.11 -2.95 17.23
CA GLY A 4 22.96 -1.79 16.94
C GLY A 4 22.32 -0.46 17.35
N VAL A 5 21.02 -0.30 17.10
CA VAL A 5 20.25 0.89 17.54
C VAL A 5 20.25 1.00 19.07
N GLN A 6 20.10 -0.14 19.76
CA GLN A 6 20.06 -0.16 21.22
C GLN A 6 21.43 0.11 21.86
N VAL A 7 22.52 -0.39 21.25
CA VAL A 7 23.90 -0.08 21.68
C VAL A 7 24.21 1.40 21.51
N VAL A 8 23.89 1.98 20.35
CA VAL A 8 24.12 3.42 20.09
C VAL A 8 23.25 4.28 21.01
N SER A 9 21.99 3.92 21.22
CA SER A 9 21.09 4.62 22.15
C SER A 9 21.60 4.55 23.59
N ASN A 10 22.05 3.38 24.05
CA ASN A 10 22.60 3.22 25.39
C ASN A 10 23.90 4.01 25.55
N TRP A 11 24.77 4.02 24.54
CA TRP A 11 26.02 4.79 24.56
C TRP A 11 25.77 6.30 24.61
N LEU A 12 24.78 6.79 23.85
CA LEU A 12 24.38 8.20 23.84
C LEU A 12 23.77 8.66 25.18
N GLN A 13 22.99 7.79 25.83
CA GLN A 13 22.28 8.13 27.06
C GLN A 13 23.06 7.80 28.35
N TRP A 14 24.18 7.08 28.26
CA TRP A 14 24.99 6.68 29.41
C TRP A 14 25.40 7.83 30.35
N PRO A 15 25.78 9.04 29.89
CA PRO A 15 26.18 10.12 30.79
C PRO A 15 25.00 10.83 31.47
N LEU A 16 23.76 10.53 31.08
CA LEU A 16 22.57 11.20 31.61
C LEU A 16 22.15 10.62 32.95
N LYS A 17 21.76 11.48 33.90
CA LYS A 17 21.20 11.08 35.20
C LYS A 17 19.86 10.36 35.05
N THR A 18 19.14 10.62 33.96
CA THR A 18 17.82 10.05 33.69
C THR A 18 17.77 9.62 32.22
N ARG A 19 17.36 8.38 31.97
CA ARG A 19 17.21 7.88 30.59
C ARG A 19 15.97 8.50 29.96
N LEU A 20 16.12 9.02 28.75
CA LEU A 20 15.01 9.54 27.97
C LEU A 20 14.20 8.36 27.41
N ALA A 21 13.00 8.17 27.94
CA ALA A 21 12.05 7.19 27.42
C ALA A 21 11.36 7.73 26.18
N PHE A 22 11.29 6.92 25.13
CA PHE A 22 10.56 7.29 23.93
C PHE A 22 9.04 7.24 24.20
N PRO A 23 8.26 8.26 23.85
CA PRO A 23 6.82 8.29 24.12
C PRO A 23 6.04 7.43 23.11
N LEU A 24 6.30 6.11 23.10
CA LEU A 24 5.74 5.16 22.14
C LEU A 24 4.21 5.14 22.17
N LEU A 25 3.62 5.11 23.37
CA LEU A 25 2.17 4.96 23.54
C LEU A 25 1.36 6.13 22.96
N PRO A 26 1.62 7.41 23.30
CA PRO A 26 0.88 8.52 22.69
C PRO A 26 1.14 8.65 21.19
N VAL A 27 2.35 8.29 20.71
CA VAL A 27 2.65 8.27 19.27
C VAL A 27 1.81 7.21 18.56
N VAL A 28 1.77 5.98 19.07
CA VAL A 28 0.95 4.90 18.51
C VAL A 28 -0.53 5.27 18.49
N LEU A 29 -1.04 5.89 19.56
CA LEU A 29 -2.41 6.38 19.62
C LEU A 29 -2.69 7.48 18.60
N ALA A 30 -1.76 8.41 18.37
CA ALA A 30 -1.90 9.43 17.33
C ALA A 30 -1.92 8.83 15.92
N ILE A 31 -1.02 7.88 15.62
CA ILE A 31 -0.99 7.17 14.34
C ILE A 31 -2.31 6.42 14.12
N TRP A 32 -2.78 5.71 15.16
CA TRP A 32 -4.01 4.95 15.11
C TRP A 32 -5.23 5.87 14.92
N GLY A 33 -5.31 6.98 15.66
CA GLY A 33 -6.38 7.96 15.55
C GLY A 33 -6.47 8.60 14.16
N VAL A 34 -5.34 9.02 13.59
CA VAL A 34 -5.28 9.55 12.22
C VAL A 34 -5.73 8.49 11.21
N ARG A 35 -5.25 7.25 11.36
CA ARG A 35 -5.62 6.15 10.47
C ARG A 35 -7.10 5.77 10.57
N TRP A 36 -7.66 5.82 11.78
CA TRP A 36 -9.07 5.56 12.05
C TRP A 36 -9.97 6.67 11.47
N LEU A 37 -9.64 7.94 11.72
CA LEU A 37 -10.37 9.09 11.16
C LEU A 37 -10.39 9.06 9.62
N LEU A 38 -9.26 8.70 9.00
CA LEU A 38 -9.16 8.59 7.53
C LEU A 38 -9.78 7.31 6.96
N SER A 39 -10.13 6.34 7.80
CA SER A 39 -10.86 5.13 7.37
C SER A 39 -12.38 5.33 7.36
N LEU A 40 -12.87 6.46 7.86
CA LEU A 40 -14.28 6.80 7.77
C LEU A 40 -14.63 7.11 6.30
N GLU A 41 -15.61 6.39 5.74
CA GLU A 41 -16.05 6.50 4.34
C GLU A 41 -16.30 7.95 3.92
N ARG A 42 -16.84 8.77 4.82
CA ARG A 42 -17.13 10.19 4.60
C ARG A 42 -15.88 11.03 4.33
N ALA A 43 -14.74 10.70 4.94
CA ALA A 43 -13.47 11.38 4.71
C ALA A 43 -12.84 10.96 3.38
N GLU A 44 -12.96 9.68 3.02
CA GLU A 44 -12.51 9.17 1.73
C GLU A 44 -13.34 9.74 0.57
N ASP A 45 -14.66 9.85 0.72
CA ASP A 45 -15.56 10.40 -0.30
C ASP A 45 -15.32 11.87 -0.56
N VAL A 46 -15.10 12.67 0.49
CA VAL A 46 -14.85 14.12 0.35
C VAL A 46 -13.46 14.36 -0.28
N LEU A 47 -12.46 13.55 0.06
CA LEU A 47 -11.09 13.69 -0.45
C LEU A 47 -10.83 12.96 -1.78
N GLY A 48 -11.68 12.00 -2.15
CA GLY A 48 -11.57 11.13 -3.33
C GLY A 48 -12.25 11.67 -4.59
N ARG A 49 -13.32 12.47 -4.44
CA ARG A 49 -14.10 13.07 -5.56
C ARG A 49 -13.29 13.99 -6.50
N LEU A 50 -12.09 14.41 -6.11
CA LEU A 50 -11.26 15.39 -6.84
C LEU A 50 -10.14 14.76 -7.69
N SER A 51 -10.16 13.46 -7.99
CA SER A 51 -9.00 12.75 -8.57
C SER A 51 -9.17 12.16 -9.98
N ARG A 52 -10.33 12.36 -10.63
CA ARG A 52 -10.54 11.86 -11.99
C ARG A 52 -9.85 12.79 -12.99
N ASP A 53 -8.72 12.34 -13.55
CA ASP A 53 -8.25 12.92 -14.82
C ASP A 53 -9.18 12.41 -15.94
N GLU A 54 -9.51 13.27 -16.90
CA GLU A 54 -10.41 12.97 -18.04
C GLU A 54 -9.92 11.80 -18.91
N ALA A 55 -8.65 11.39 -18.77
CA ALA A 55 -7.96 10.40 -19.61
C ALA A 55 -7.97 8.95 -19.07
N GLY A 56 -8.88 8.57 -18.17
CA GLY A 56 -8.94 7.19 -17.64
C GLY A 56 -7.73 6.82 -16.75
N ALA A 57 -7.09 7.82 -16.14
CA ALA A 57 -5.99 7.65 -15.21
C ALA A 57 -6.40 8.08 -13.81
N TRP A 58 -6.24 7.19 -12.83
CA TRP A 58 -6.50 7.45 -11.42
C TRP A 58 -5.18 7.59 -10.68
N ARG A 59 -5.03 8.76 -10.05
CA ARG A 59 -3.86 9.11 -9.27
C ARG A 59 -4.07 8.82 -7.79
N THR A 60 -2.98 8.73 -7.03
CA THR A 60 -3.02 8.59 -5.57
C THR A 60 -3.88 9.70 -4.94
N THR A 61 -4.90 9.32 -4.18
CA THR A 61 -5.81 10.27 -3.52
C THR A 61 -5.09 11.11 -2.47
N ARG A 62 -5.66 12.27 -2.12
CA ARG A 62 -5.16 13.07 -1.00
C ARG A 62 -5.28 12.29 0.33
N ALA A 63 -6.39 11.58 0.53
CA ALA A 63 -6.61 10.75 1.72
C ALA A 63 -5.50 9.70 1.90
N ASP A 64 -5.16 8.96 0.85
CA ASP A 64 -4.11 7.93 0.93
C ASP A 64 -2.72 8.55 1.19
N ARG A 65 -2.42 9.72 0.59
CA ARG A 65 -1.17 10.44 0.89
C ARG A 65 -1.10 10.88 2.35
N ILE A 66 -2.18 11.40 2.92
CA ILE A 66 -2.23 11.78 4.34
C ILE A 66 -2.11 10.52 5.22
N ARG A 67 -2.76 9.42 4.85
CA ARG A 67 -2.65 8.14 5.56
C ARG A 67 -1.21 7.62 5.56
N ARG A 68 -0.48 7.76 4.46
CA ARG A 68 0.95 7.44 4.40
C ARG A 68 1.76 8.41 5.29
N LEU A 69 1.39 9.68 5.39
CA LEU A 69 1.99 10.61 6.35
C LEU A 69 1.69 10.30 7.82
N ALA A 70 0.83 9.33 8.14
CA ALA A 70 0.54 8.95 9.53
C ALA A 70 1.78 8.48 10.30
N LEU A 71 2.90 8.12 9.63
CA LEU A 71 4.17 7.81 10.31
C LEU A 71 4.97 9.05 10.72
N LEU A 72 4.62 10.24 10.24
CA LEU A 72 5.34 11.48 10.50
C LEU A 72 5.40 11.84 12.01
N PRO A 73 4.34 11.66 12.82
CA PRO A 73 4.39 11.84 14.27
C PRO A 73 5.46 10.97 14.96
N PHE A 74 5.71 9.75 14.46
CA PHE A 74 6.77 8.88 15.00
C PHE A 74 8.15 9.49 14.79
N PHE A 75 8.42 10.00 13.59
CA PHE A 75 9.68 10.69 13.30
C PHE A 75 9.83 12.00 14.07
N VAL A 76 8.75 12.76 14.24
CA VAL A 76 8.74 14.01 15.04
C VAL A 76 9.09 13.71 16.50
N ALA A 77 8.49 12.69 17.11
CA ALA A 77 8.85 12.27 18.47
C ALA A 77 10.33 11.85 18.56
N GLY A 78 10.82 11.12 17.54
CA GLY A 78 12.24 10.80 17.31
C GLY A 78 13.14 12.02 17.42
N LEU A 79 12.80 13.03 16.64
CA LEU A 79 13.53 14.27 16.52
C LEU A 79 13.54 15.06 17.84
N VAL A 80 12.39 15.20 18.50
CA VAL A 80 12.29 15.90 19.79
C VAL A 80 13.18 15.23 20.84
N SER A 81 13.17 13.90 20.92
CA SER A 81 14.04 13.17 21.85
C SER A 81 15.54 13.40 21.57
N LEU A 82 15.95 13.45 20.30
CA LEU A 82 17.34 13.73 19.92
C LEU A 82 17.76 15.18 20.20
N VAL A 83 16.85 16.14 20.04
CA VAL A 83 17.10 17.55 20.37
C VAL A 83 17.28 17.73 21.87
N VAL A 84 16.40 17.14 22.69
CA VAL A 84 16.50 17.16 24.15
C VAL A 84 17.80 16.48 24.62
N LEU A 85 18.14 15.33 24.04
CA LEU A 85 19.40 14.62 24.31
C LEU A 85 20.61 15.51 23.98
N SER A 86 20.61 16.18 22.83
CA SER A 86 21.68 17.08 22.42
C SER A 86 21.85 18.24 23.40
N TRP A 87 20.74 18.81 23.88
CA TRP A 87 20.76 19.86 24.89
C TRP A 87 21.37 19.40 26.22
N GLU A 88 21.01 18.21 26.71
CA GLU A 88 21.59 17.65 27.94
C GLU A 88 23.08 17.31 27.79
N LEU A 89 23.50 16.79 26.63
CA LEU A 89 24.91 16.52 26.35
C LEU A 89 25.75 17.81 26.28
N TRP A 90 25.18 18.87 25.71
CA TRP A 90 25.79 20.19 25.71
C TRP A 90 25.99 20.73 27.13
N ARG A 91 24.98 20.59 28.02
CA ARG A 91 25.08 21.00 29.42
C ARG A 91 26.20 20.29 30.19
N ILE A 92 26.48 19.03 29.84
CA ILE A 92 27.51 18.21 30.48
C ILE A 92 28.88 18.40 29.79
N GLY A 93 28.93 19.10 28.65
CA GLY A 93 30.17 19.37 27.91
C GLY A 93 30.69 18.19 27.07
N ASP A 94 29.87 17.15 26.83
CA ASP A 94 30.26 15.98 26.03
C ASP A 94 30.11 16.26 24.53
N LEU A 95 31.10 16.94 23.96
CA LEU A 95 31.10 17.38 22.56
C LEU A 95 31.08 16.22 21.55
N VAL A 96 31.67 15.07 21.89
CA VAL A 96 31.72 13.90 21.00
C VAL A 96 30.32 13.32 20.83
N ARG A 97 29.62 13.08 21.94
CA ARG A 97 28.24 12.56 21.89
C ARG A 97 27.27 13.58 21.34
N LEU A 98 27.47 14.87 21.61
CA LEU A 98 26.68 15.94 21.02
C LEU A 98 26.81 15.97 19.49
N THR A 99 28.03 15.86 18.97
CA THR A 99 28.25 15.85 17.51
C THR A 99 27.55 14.64 16.89
N ALA A 100 27.65 13.46 17.52
CA ALA A 100 26.94 12.28 17.09
C ALA A 100 25.41 12.46 17.12
N SER A 101 24.84 13.03 18.19
CA SER A 101 23.39 13.26 18.30
C SER A 101 22.88 14.26 17.26
N LEU A 102 23.65 15.31 16.97
CA LEU A 102 23.32 16.28 15.92
C LEU A 102 23.38 15.65 14.52
N LEU A 103 24.36 14.76 14.25
CA LEU A 103 24.42 14.00 13.00
C LEU A 103 23.19 13.11 12.83
N PHE A 104 22.77 12.40 13.87
CA PHE A 104 21.53 11.60 13.84
C PHE A 104 20.28 12.48 13.65
N THR A 105 20.25 13.67 14.27
CA THR A 105 19.16 14.63 14.11
C THR A 105 19.06 15.12 12.67
N ALA A 106 20.18 15.52 12.07
CA ALA A 106 20.25 15.97 10.67
C ALA A 106 19.87 14.85 9.70
N TRP A 107 20.35 13.62 9.94
CA TRP A 107 19.97 12.44 9.16
C TRP A 107 18.47 12.17 9.24
N LEU A 108 17.89 12.22 10.45
CA LEU A 108 16.46 12.02 10.65
C LEU A 108 15.62 13.08 9.94
N LEU A 109 16.04 14.35 10.00
CA LEU A 109 15.41 15.45 9.25
C LEU A 109 15.45 15.20 7.74
N ALA A 110 16.58 14.77 7.20
CA ALA A 110 16.71 14.46 5.78
C ALA A 110 15.79 13.29 5.38
N VAL A 111 15.73 12.24 6.19
CA VAL A 111 14.81 11.10 5.99
C VAL A 111 13.35 11.55 6.04
N MET A 112 12.98 12.39 7.00
CA MET A 112 11.62 12.95 7.11
C MET A 112 11.24 13.78 5.88
N GLY A 113 12.13 14.69 5.46
CA GLY A 113 11.92 15.54 4.28
C GLY A 113 11.76 14.70 3.01
N PHE A 114 12.64 13.72 2.81
CA PHE A 114 12.56 12.79 1.68
C PHE A 114 11.29 11.94 1.72
N TYR A 115 10.91 11.44 2.90
CA TYR A 115 9.70 10.67 3.11
C TYR A 115 8.43 11.48 2.78
N ALA A 116 8.32 12.70 3.32
CA ALA A 116 7.19 13.59 3.07
C ALA A 116 7.10 13.95 1.58
N TRP A 117 8.22 14.33 0.97
CA TRP A 117 8.31 14.64 -0.45
C TRP A 117 7.87 13.45 -1.32
N LYS A 118 8.44 12.26 -1.08
CA LYS A 118 8.14 11.04 -1.84
C LYS A 118 6.67 10.64 -1.70
N THR A 119 6.08 10.88 -0.53
CA THR A 119 4.70 10.53 -0.19
C THR A 119 3.70 11.52 -0.79
N LEU A 120 4.03 12.81 -0.83
CA LEU A 120 3.15 13.84 -1.36
C LEU A 120 3.06 13.86 -2.89
N ARG A 121 4.08 13.35 -3.59
CA ARG A 121 4.08 13.28 -5.05
C ARG A 121 2.90 12.46 -5.58
N PRO A 122 2.02 13.03 -6.43
CA PRO A 122 0.96 12.27 -7.07
C PRO A 122 1.58 11.21 -8.00
N ARG A 123 1.03 10.01 -7.98
CA ARG A 123 1.44 8.91 -8.87
C ARG A 123 0.19 8.32 -9.51
N VAL A 124 0.35 7.80 -10.73
CA VAL A 124 -0.70 7.02 -11.37
C VAL A 124 -0.72 5.66 -10.68
N GLU A 125 -1.84 5.32 -10.05
CA GLU A 125 -2.03 4.06 -9.33
C GLU A 125 -2.78 3.05 -10.21
N LEU A 126 -3.71 3.54 -11.04
CA LEU A 126 -4.44 2.76 -12.03
C LEU A 126 -4.61 3.60 -13.30
N ARG A 127 -4.45 2.99 -14.48
CA ARG A 127 -4.80 3.59 -15.77
C ARG A 127 -5.49 2.54 -16.62
N ILE A 128 -6.62 2.90 -17.19
CA ILE A 128 -7.39 2.08 -18.12
C ILE A 128 -7.60 2.92 -19.36
N ASP A 129 -6.96 2.51 -20.46
CA ASP A 129 -7.01 3.23 -21.74
C ASP A 129 -7.07 2.24 -22.91
N ALA A 130 -7.10 2.76 -24.14
CA ALA A 130 -7.16 1.93 -25.34
C ALA A 130 -5.93 0.99 -25.48
N ALA A 131 -4.80 1.30 -24.84
CA ALA A 131 -3.61 0.45 -24.88
C ALA A 131 -3.67 -0.69 -23.86
N GLY A 132 -4.52 -0.60 -22.82
CA GLY A 132 -4.74 -1.67 -21.86
C GLY A 132 -4.91 -1.19 -20.43
N VAL A 133 -4.50 -2.03 -19.48
CA VAL A 133 -4.65 -1.79 -18.04
C VAL A 133 -3.29 -1.73 -17.37
N PHE A 134 -3.00 -0.60 -16.73
CA PHE A 134 -1.84 -0.44 -15.86
C PHE A 134 -2.29 -0.31 -14.41
N ALA A 135 -1.60 -1.02 -13.51
CA ALA A 135 -1.66 -0.74 -12.09
C ALA A 135 -0.25 -0.66 -11.49
N ALA A 136 -0.03 0.26 -10.56
CA ALA A 136 1.28 0.49 -9.95
C ALA A 136 1.93 -0.78 -9.34
N PRO A 137 1.20 -1.70 -8.66
CA PRO A 137 1.78 -2.94 -8.15
C PRO A 137 2.33 -3.87 -9.24
N TRP A 138 1.73 -3.83 -10.43
CA TRP A 138 2.12 -4.69 -11.54
C TRP A 138 3.37 -4.20 -12.26
N ARG A 139 3.68 -2.90 -12.08
CA ARG A 139 4.82 -2.16 -12.65
C ARG A 139 4.83 -2.08 -14.18
N ARG A 140 3.77 -2.53 -14.84
CA ARG A 140 3.60 -2.48 -16.30
C ARG A 140 2.13 -2.36 -16.68
N ALA A 141 1.89 -1.92 -17.92
CA ALA A 141 0.60 -2.04 -18.56
C ALA A 141 0.48 -3.43 -19.20
N TYR A 142 -0.71 -4.01 -19.13
CA TYR A 142 -1.08 -5.22 -19.83
C TYR A 142 -2.02 -4.87 -20.96
N GLY A 143 -1.70 -5.34 -22.16
CA GLY A 143 -2.53 -5.16 -23.34
C GLY A 143 -3.87 -5.90 -23.19
N TRP A 144 -4.88 -5.48 -23.94
CA TRP A 144 -6.20 -6.13 -23.93
C TRP A 144 -6.14 -7.58 -24.43
N ASP A 145 -5.18 -7.89 -25.31
CA ASP A 145 -4.87 -9.24 -25.82
C ASP A 145 -4.19 -10.13 -24.78
N GLU A 146 -3.47 -9.56 -23.81
CA GLU A 146 -2.86 -10.29 -22.70
C GLU A 146 -3.89 -10.63 -21.60
N ILE A 147 -5.08 -10.03 -21.63
CA ILE A 147 -6.11 -10.16 -20.60
C ILE A 147 -7.21 -11.11 -21.08
N ALA A 148 -7.40 -12.21 -20.35
CA ALA A 148 -8.46 -13.18 -20.64
C ALA A 148 -9.83 -12.70 -20.13
N PHE A 149 -9.92 -12.28 -18.86
CA PHE A 149 -11.16 -11.78 -18.25
C PHE A 149 -10.89 -10.96 -16.99
N ALA A 150 -11.88 -10.15 -16.60
CA ALA A 150 -11.91 -9.49 -15.30
C ALA A 150 -12.75 -10.30 -14.30
N VAL A 151 -12.35 -10.28 -13.03
CA VAL A 151 -13.02 -11.04 -11.98
C VAL A 151 -14.10 -10.18 -11.33
N GLN A 152 -15.27 -10.74 -11.04
CA GLN A 152 -16.31 -10.04 -10.30
C GLN A 152 -15.81 -9.62 -8.91
N PRO A 153 -16.25 -8.47 -8.39
CA PRO A 153 -15.93 -8.04 -7.04
C PRO A 153 -16.50 -9.05 -6.03
N GLY A 154 -15.65 -9.62 -5.18
CA GLY A 154 -16.06 -10.58 -4.15
C GLY A 154 -15.31 -10.43 -2.82
N GLY A 155 -14.52 -9.37 -2.66
CA GLY A 155 -13.65 -9.18 -1.50
C GLY A 155 -13.30 -7.70 -1.25
N PRO A 156 -12.19 -7.41 -0.53
CA PRO A 156 -11.79 -6.03 -0.24
C PRO A 156 -11.59 -5.21 -1.53
N ARG A 157 -11.54 -3.88 -1.42
CA ARG A 157 -11.43 -2.92 -2.53
C ARG A 157 -10.23 -3.18 -3.45
N GLU A 158 -10.40 -4.09 -4.40
CA GLU A 158 -9.38 -4.59 -5.32
C GLU A 158 -9.96 -4.77 -6.72
N LEU A 159 -9.13 -4.54 -7.73
CA LEU A 159 -9.37 -4.95 -9.10
C LEU A 159 -8.57 -6.22 -9.38
N ARG A 160 -9.24 -7.22 -9.94
CA ARG A 160 -8.66 -8.52 -10.26
C ARG A 160 -8.84 -8.83 -11.74
N VAL A 161 -7.74 -9.14 -12.40
CA VAL A 161 -7.68 -9.41 -13.85
C VAL A 161 -6.92 -10.71 -14.05
N VAL A 162 -7.43 -11.58 -14.93
CA VAL A 162 -6.78 -12.85 -15.29
C VAL A 162 -6.16 -12.71 -16.67
N LEU A 163 -4.89 -13.09 -16.77
CA LEU A 163 -4.12 -13.12 -17.99
C LEU A 163 -4.45 -14.36 -18.82
N THR A 164 -4.21 -14.27 -20.13
CA THR A 164 -4.19 -15.47 -20.99
C THR A 164 -3.02 -16.38 -20.61
N ASP A 165 -3.16 -17.69 -20.83
CA ASP A 165 -2.13 -18.67 -20.49
C ASP A 165 -0.79 -18.33 -21.16
N ALA A 166 -0.84 -17.96 -22.45
CA ALA A 166 0.33 -17.50 -23.19
C ALA A 166 1.01 -16.28 -22.55
N ALA A 167 0.25 -15.29 -22.07
CA ALA A 167 0.78 -14.11 -21.40
C ALA A 167 1.30 -14.40 -19.99
N ALA A 168 0.69 -15.35 -19.27
CA ALA A 168 1.15 -15.79 -17.96
C ALA A 168 2.47 -16.58 -18.06
N GLU A 169 2.54 -17.54 -18.99
CA GLU A 169 3.72 -18.38 -19.25
C GLU A 169 4.90 -17.57 -19.76
N ALA A 170 4.69 -16.72 -20.78
CA ALA A 170 5.75 -15.88 -21.34
C ALA A 170 6.39 -14.93 -20.30
N ARG A 171 5.71 -14.71 -19.16
CA ARG A 171 6.15 -13.78 -18.11
C ARG A 171 6.52 -14.46 -16.80
N GLY A 172 6.33 -15.77 -16.67
CA GLY A 172 6.57 -16.50 -15.42
C GLY A 172 5.82 -15.91 -14.22
N ARG A 173 4.59 -15.40 -14.44
CA ARG A 173 3.77 -14.77 -13.39
C ARG A 173 2.49 -15.58 -13.14
N SER A 174 1.88 -15.35 -11.98
CA SER A 174 0.53 -15.83 -11.72
C SER A 174 -0.43 -15.28 -12.77
N ALA A 175 -1.30 -16.13 -13.31
CA ALA A 175 -2.34 -15.72 -14.24
C ALA A 175 -3.28 -14.67 -13.62
N LEU A 176 -3.50 -14.72 -12.31
CA LEU A 176 -4.24 -13.71 -11.58
C LEU A 176 -3.35 -12.51 -11.22
N LEU A 177 -3.77 -11.32 -11.62
CA LEU A 177 -3.24 -10.03 -11.21
C LEU A 177 -4.24 -9.33 -10.30
N THR A 178 -3.76 -8.89 -9.14
CA THR A 178 -4.54 -8.13 -8.16
C THR A 178 -3.97 -6.73 -7.99
N ALA A 179 -4.81 -5.71 -8.04
CA ALA A 179 -4.46 -4.32 -7.76
C ALA A 179 -5.35 -3.76 -6.64
N PRO A 180 -4.79 -3.23 -5.55
CA PRO A 180 -5.58 -2.57 -4.53
C PRO A 180 -6.11 -1.24 -5.08
N LEU A 181 -7.41 -0.99 -4.90
CA LEU A 181 -8.07 0.24 -5.35
C LEU A 181 -8.07 1.34 -4.29
N THR A 182 -7.77 1.02 -3.03
CA THR A 182 -7.69 2.00 -1.94
C THR A 182 -6.87 3.26 -2.28
N PRO A 183 -5.68 3.16 -2.93
CA PRO A 183 -4.90 4.34 -3.29
C PRO A 183 -5.58 5.25 -4.32
N THR A 184 -6.42 4.68 -5.18
CA THR A 184 -7.20 5.40 -6.21
C THR A 184 -8.50 5.99 -5.68
N GLY A 185 -8.98 5.52 -4.52
CA GLY A 185 -10.31 5.87 -4.00
C GLY A 185 -11.47 5.23 -4.75
N LEU A 186 -11.21 4.44 -5.81
CA LEU A 186 -12.25 3.76 -6.57
C LEU A 186 -12.89 2.61 -5.81
N TYR A 187 -14.19 2.45 -6.02
CA TYR A 187 -14.88 1.22 -5.67
C TYR A 187 -14.70 0.15 -6.77
N PRO A 188 -14.70 -1.16 -6.43
CA PRO A 188 -14.54 -2.24 -7.41
C PRO A 188 -15.52 -2.17 -8.59
N ASN A 189 -16.78 -1.80 -8.32
CA ASN A 189 -17.80 -1.65 -9.36
C ASN A 189 -17.50 -0.50 -10.32
N GLU A 190 -16.92 0.61 -9.83
CA GLU A 190 -16.53 1.75 -10.66
C GLU A 190 -15.33 1.41 -11.54
N ALA A 191 -14.33 0.71 -10.99
CA ALA A 191 -13.18 0.23 -11.75
C ALA A 191 -13.62 -0.74 -12.87
N LEU A 192 -14.57 -1.63 -12.58
CA LEU A 192 -15.11 -2.57 -13.55
C LEU A 192 -16.01 -1.89 -14.60
N ALA A 193 -16.79 -0.87 -14.21
CA ALA A 193 -17.52 -0.04 -15.15
C ALA A 193 -16.58 0.72 -16.10
N ALA A 194 -15.45 1.22 -15.58
CA ALA A 194 -14.41 1.85 -16.39
C ALA A 194 -13.75 0.87 -17.37
N LEU A 195 -13.48 -0.37 -16.95
CA LEU A 195 -13.01 -1.42 -17.86
C LEU A 195 -14.01 -1.68 -19.00
N ARG A 196 -15.30 -1.82 -18.68
CA ARG A 196 -16.37 -2.02 -19.67
C ARG A 196 -16.54 -0.84 -20.62
N ALA A 197 -16.32 0.38 -20.14
CA ALA A 197 -16.43 1.58 -20.98
C ALA A 197 -15.36 1.61 -22.08
N VAL A 198 -14.16 1.08 -21.79
CA VAL A 198 -13.04 1.03 -22.75
C VAL A 198 -13.06 -0.24 -23.59
N GLN A 199 -13.31 -1.40 -22.97
CA GLN A 199 -13.40 -2.70 -23.64
C GLN A 199 -14.73 -3.39 -23.30
N PRO A 200 -15.82 -3.11 -24.05
CA PRO A 200 -17.15 -3.67 -23.75
C PRO A 200 -17.23 -5.18 -23.89
N SER A 201 -16.37 -5.78 -24.72
CA SER A 201 -16.34 -7.22 -24.99
C SER A 201 -15.56 -8.02 -23.95
N LEU A 202 -14.95 -7.37 -22.95
CA LEU A 202 -14.14 -8.04 -21.95
C LEU A 202 -15.04 -8.96 -21.09
N PRO A 203 -14.77 -10.28 -21.04
CA PRO A 203 -15.55 -11.18 -20.21
C PRO A 203 -15.37 -10.85 -18.72
N ILE A 204 -16.47 -10.95 -17.95
CA ILE A 204 -16.46 -10.79 -16.50
C ILE A 204 -17.03 -12.03 -15.86
N ALA A 205 -16.20 -12.73 -15.09
CA ALA A 205 -16.56 -14.01 -14.47
C ALA A 205 -16.47 -13.92 -12.94
N PRO A 206 -17.35 -14.62 -12.19
CA PRO A 206 -17.18 -14.77 -10.76
C PRO A 206 -15.83 -15.44 -10.45
N TRP A 207 -15.20 -15.07 -9.33
CA TRP A 207 -14.06 -15.84 -8.84
C TRP A 207 -14.57 -17.22 -8.40
N THR A 208 -14.35 -18.23 -9.23
CA THR A 208 -14.56 -19.61 -8.79
C THR A 208 -13.40 -19.97 -7.87
N SER A 209 -13.61 -19.86 -6.56
CA SER A 209 -12.71 -20.47 -5.57
C SER A 209 -12.75 -22.00 -5.61
N ASN A 210 -13.38 -22.61 -6.61
CA ASN A 210 -13.60 -24.04 -6.69
C ASN A 210 -12.35 -24.72 -7.25
N GLY A 211 -11.50 -25.16 -6.32
CA GLY A 211 -10.76 -26.40 -6.40
C GLY A 211 -9.98 -26.61 -7.69
N VAL A 212 -8.68 -26.33 -7.64
CA VAL A 212 -7.73 -27.09 -8.45
C VAL A 212 -7.90 -28.56 -8.06
N VAL A 213 -8.75 -29.29 -8.77
CA VAL A 213 -8.62 -30.73 -8.88
C VAL A 213 -7.39 -30.91 -9.73
N LEU A 214 -6.24 -31.12 -9.08
CA LEU A 214 -5.09 -31.69 -9.77
C LEU A 214 -5.61 -33.00 -10.38
N PRO A 215 -5.56 -33.19 -11.71
CA PRO A 215 -5.76 -34.51 -12.26
C PRO A 215 -4.61 -35.36 -11.73
N ILE A 216 -4.87 -36.13 -10.67
CA ILE A 216 -4.03 -37.27 -10.34
C ILE A 216 -4.18 -38.19 -11.54
N ARG A 217 -3.14 -38.27 -12.38
CA ARG A 217 -3.07 -39.24 -13.47
C ARG A 217 -3.33 -40.62 -12.85
N GLY A 218 -4.50 -41.20 -13.11
CA GLY A 218 -4.89 -42.52 -12.62
C GLY A 218 -6.32 -42.67 -12.08
N ALA A 219 -7.08 -41.58 -11.84
CA ALA A 219 -8.48 -41.68 -11.43
C ALA A 219 -9.40 -41.33 -12.60
N THR A 220 -9.73 -42.34 -13.42
CA THR A 220 -10.93 -42.31 -14.26
C THR A 220 -12.14 -42.41 -13.33
N ASP A 221 -12.85 -41.30 -13.13
CA ASP A 221 -14.30 -41.30 -12.97
C ASP A 221 -14.83 -39.89 -13.28
N VAL A 222 -15.63 -39.83 -14.36
CA VAL A 222 -16.32 -38.63 -14.82
C VAL A 222 -17.39 -38.27 -13.80
N PRO A 223 -17.45 -37.03 -13.27
CA PRO A 223 -18.61 -36.62 -12.48
C PRO A 223 -19.79 -36.38 -13.41
N ASP A 224 -20.81 -37.23 -13.28
CA ASP A 224 -22.11 -37.12 -13.92
C ASP A 224 -22.80 -35.81 -13.50
N ILE A 225 -23.00 -34.91 -14.46
CA ILE A 225 -23.48 -33.53 -14.28
C ILE A 225 -25.01 -33.47 -14.03
N SER A 226 -25.66 -34.61 -13.81
CA SER A 226 -27.12 -34.74 -13.72
C SER A 226 -27.72 -34.47 -12.32
N LYS A 227 -26.92 -34.10 -11.30
CA LYS A 227 -27.42 -33.87 -9.94
C LYS A 227 -26.96 -32.57 -9.27
N VAL A 228 -27.05 -31.44 -9.95
CA VAL A 228 -27.10 -30.13 -9.26
C VAL A 228 -28.53 -29.64 -9.27
N GLY A 229 -29.31 -30.16 -8.32
CA GLY A 229 -30.62 -29.63 -7.99
C GLY A 229 -30.48 -28.25 -7.36
N THR A 230 -31.20 -27.30 -7.93
CA THR A 230 -31.64 -26.04 -7.34
C THR A 230 -31.96 -26.18 -5.85
N TYR A 231 -31.35 -25.34 -5.03
CA TYR A 231 -31.95 -24.89 -3.78
C TYR A 231 -32.14 -23.37 -3.89
N GLY A 232 -33.40 -22.96 -3.73
CA GLY A 232 -33.84 -21.56 -3.72
C GLY A 232 -33.60 -20.86 -2.39
#